data_AF-A0A534C631-F1
#
_entry.id   AF-A0A534C631-F1
#
_cell.length_a   1.000
_cell.length_b   1.000
_cell.length_c   1.000
_cell.angle_alpha   90.00
_cell.angle_beta   90.00
_cell.angle_gamma   90.00
#
_symmetry.space_group_name_H-M   'P 1'
#
loop_
_entity.id
_entity.type
_entity.pdbx_description
1 polymer ?
#
loop_
_entity_poly.entity_id
_entity_poly.type
_entity_poly.pdbx_seq_one_letter_code
_entity_poly.pdbx_strand_id
1 'polypeptide(L)'
;MRRGRRKTICAGGAFPATVGGRSKSSLAGKETPVDAALARTLVEALQAEVNNGGFEQFFFNSAGDRTRETIEALSAIGAHHTASIVGRAAAKFPGGLPPEDRFARQRLLLDRVSPDSDAFSEEDAAFLEHREDLEALVSKYAG
;
A
#
# COMPACT_ATOMS: atom_id res chain seq x y z
N MET A 1 2.40 28.59 60.69
CA MET A 1 2.63 30.03 60.44
C MET A 1 2.34 30.36 58.96
N ARG A 2 1.59 31.46 58.72
CA ARG A 2 1.42 32.27 57.48
C ARG A 2 0.99 31.53 56.19
N ARG A 3 -0.30 31.52 55.82
CA ARG A 3 -1.08 32.54 55.07
C ARG A 3 -0.50 32.89 53.68
N GLY A 4 -1.25 32.53 52.63
CA GLY A 4 -1.10 33.07 51.26
C GLY A 4 -2.39 32.89 50.45
N ARG A 5 -3.38 33.76 50.68
CA ARG A 5 -4.55 33.96 49.79
C ARG A 5 -4.11 34.79 48.58
N ARG A 6 -4.51 34.43 47.36
CA ARG A 6 -4.90 35.40 46.32
C ARG A 6 -6.12 34.89 45.54
N LYS A 7 -7.13 35.76 45.48
CA LYS A 7 -8.37 35.68 44.71
C LYS A 7 -8.21 36.52 43.43
N THR A 8 -8.83 36.07 42.33
CA THR A 8 -9.35 36.84 41.18
C THR A 8 -10.01 35.80 40.26
N ILE A 9 -11.32 35.55 40.26
CA ILE A 9 -12.46 36.30 39.67
C ILE A 9 -12.16 36.90 38.29
N CYS A 10 -12.71 36.26 37.25
CA CYS A 10 -13.18 36.92 36.03
C CYS A 10 -14.52 36.30 35.62
N ALA A 11 -15.50 37.17 35.41
CA ALA A 11 -16.79 36.93 34.74
C ALA A 11 -16.55 36.52 33.27
N GLY A 12 -17.39 35.77 32.55
CA GLY A 12 -18.80 35.98 32.30
C GLY A 12 -18.95 36.19 30.78
N GLY A 13 -19.81 35.41 30.12
CA GLY A 13 -20.05 35.54 28.68
C GLY A 13 -20.73 34.33 28.07
N ALA A 14 -22.06 34.27 28.20
CA ALA A 14 -22.90 33.41 27.39
C ALA A 14 -23.28 34.15 26.10
N PHE A 15 -23.20 33.48 24.95
CA PHE A 15 -23.88 33.86 23.72
C PHE A 15 -24.41 32.58 23.04
N PRO A 16 -25.72 32.48 22.76
CA PRO A 16 -26.25 31.49 21.85
C PRO A 16 -26.33 32.09 20.42
N ALA A 17 -26.03 31.29 19.40
CA ALA A 17 -26.44 31.59 18.04
C ALA A 17 -26.86 30.31 17.33
N THR A 18 -28.05 30.41 16.77
CA THR A 18 -28.89 29.42 16.12
C THR A 18 -28.40 28.98 14.73
N VAL A 19 -28.77 27.74 14.38
CA VAL A 19 -29.22 27.22 13.07
C VAL A 19 -28.64 27.87 11.80
N GLY A 20 -27.93 27.05 11.04
CA GLY A 20 -27.63 27.29 9.64
C GLY A 20 -27.39 25.98 8.92
N GLY A 21 -28.46 25.25 8.62
CA GLY A 21 -28.40 24.18 7.64
C GLY A 21 -27.98 24.74 6.28
N ARG A 22 -27.01 24.09 5.63
CA ARG A 22 -26.89 24.14 4.18
C ARG A 22 -26.29 22.84 3.69
N SER A 23 -27.17 21.95 3.23
CA SER A 23 -26.83 20.87 2.32
C SER A 23 -26.08 21.43 1.12
N LYS A 24 -24.94 20.83 0.79
CA LYS A 24 -24.36 20.81 -0.55
C LYS A 24 -23.81 19.40 -0.75
N SER A 25 -24.61 18.55 -1.39
CA SER A 25 -24.46 18.16 -2.80
C SER A 25 -23.25 17.24 -2.97
N SER A 26 -23.46 15.92 -2.95
CA SER A 26 -23.72 15.15 -4.18
C SER A 26 -22.68 15.43 -5.26
N LEU A 27 -21.55 14.73 -5.16
CA LEU A 27 -20.88 14.12 -6.30
C LEU A 27 -20.37 12.77 -5.80
N ALA A 28 -21.21 11.74 -5.92
CA ALA A 28 -20.72 10.36 -5.93
C ALA A 28 -19.95 10.18 -7.24
N GLY A 29 -18.74 10.72 -7.30
CA GLY A 29 -17.71 10.15 -8.14
C GLY A 29 -17.54 8.72 -7.62
N LYS A 30 -17.64 7.73 -8.50
CA LYS A 30 -17.14 6.40 -8.17
C LYS A 30 -15.62 6.57 -8.05
N GLU A 31 -15.14 6.97 -6.88
CA GLU A 31 -13.72 6.87 -6.58
C GLU A 31 -13.43 5.38 -6.61
N THR A 32 -12.94 4.91 -7.76
CA THR A 32 -12.26 3.62 -7.81
C THR A 32 -11.11 3.75 -6.81
N PRO A 33 -11.01 2.89 -5.80
CA PRO A 33 -10.11 3.12 -4.66
C PRO A 33 -8.63 3.23 -5.06
N VAL A 34 -8.29 2.83 -6.29
CA VAL A 34 -6.98 3.02 -6.92
C VAL A 34 -7.18 3.65 -8.31
N ASP A 35 -6.41 4.70 -8.63
CA ASP A 35 -6.38 5.29 -9.98
C ASP A 35 -5.95 4.26 -11.04
N ALA A 36 -6.64 4.21 -12.19
CA ALA A 36 -6.41 3.17 -13.20
C ALA A 36 -5.02 3.26 -13.87
N ALA A 37 -4.51 4.47 -14.10
CA ALA A 37 -3.17 4.64 -14.64
C ALA A 37 -2.12 4.20 -13.62
N LEU A 38 -2.34 4.52 -12.35
CA LEU A 38 -1.50 4.06 -11.25
C LEU A 38 -1.48 2.54 -11.13
N ALA A 39 -2.65 1.89 -11.17
CA ALA A 39 -2.78 0.44 -11.09
C ALA A 39 -2.02 -0.23 -12.24
N ARG A 40 -2.14 0.30 -13.47
CA ARG A 40 -1.39 -0.16 -14.63
C ARG A 40 0.12 -0.09 -14.38
N THR A 41 0.64 1.07 -13.96
CA THR A 41 2.08 1.25 -13.72
C THR A 41 2.61 0.30 -12.65
N LEU A 42 1.86 0.08 -11.56
CA LEU A 42 2.26 -0.84 -10.49
C LEU A 42 2.32 -2.30 -10.96
N VAL A 43 1.33 -2.72 -11.76
CA VAL A 43 1.23 -4.08 -12.29
C VAL A 43 2.28 -4.33 -13.39
N GLU A 44 2.54 -3.35 -14.25
CA GLU A 44 3.62 -3.41 -15.25
C GLU A 44 5.00 -3.49 -14.58
N ALA A 45 5.26 -2.68 -13.55
CA ALA A 45 6.51 -2.73 -12.79
C ALA A 45 6.70 -4.08 -12.10
N LEU A 46 5.66 -4.62 -11.44
CA LEU A 46 5.73 -5.95 -10.84
C LEU A 46 6.11 -7.02 -11.88
N GLN A 47 5.41 -7.05 -13.02
CA GLN A 47 5.68 -8.03 -14.07
C GLN A 47 7.10 -7.89 -14.62
N ALA A 48 7.56 -6.66 -14.86
CA ALA A 48 8.89 -6.40 -15.38
C ALA A 48 9.98 -6.94 -14.43
N GLU A 49 9.89 -6.64 -13.14
CA GLU A 49 10.90 -7.06 -12.17
C GLU A 49 10.88 -8.58 -11.94
N VAL A 50 9.68 -9.17 -11.75
CA VAL A 50 9.54 -10.60 -11.46
C VAL A 50 9.93 -11.46 -12.67
N ASN A 51 9.58 -11.05 -13.90
CA ASN A 51 9.98 -11.80 -15.10
C ASN A 51 11.48 -11.69 -15.39
N ASN A 52 12.15 -10.64 -14.89
CA ASN A 52 13.54 -10.37 -15.20
C ASN A 52 14.51 -10.90 -14.13
N GLY A 53 14.06 -11.05 -12.88
CA GLY A 53 14.84 -11.68 -11.82
C GLY A 53 14.06 -12.00 -10.54
N GLY A 54 12.78 -12.31 -10.67
CA GLY A 54 11.94 -12.78 -9.57
C GLY A 54 11.58 -11.71 -8.53
N PHE A 55 10.94 -12.17 -7.47
CA PHE A 55 10.56 -11.34 -6.33
C PHE A 55 11.76 -10.74 -5.60
N GLU A 56 12.94 -11.37 -5.67
CA GLU A 56 14.16 -10.78 -5.13
C GLU A 56 14.50 -9.47 -5.85
N GLN A 57 14.44 -9.44 -7.19
CA GLN A 57 14.64 -8.23 -7.97
C GLN A 57 13.56 -7.18 -7.67
N PHE A 58 12.29 -7.59 -7.60
CA PHE A 58 11.18 -6.70 -7.24
C PHE A 58 11.42 -6.00 -5.90
N PHE A 59 11.79 -6.74 -4.85
CA PHE A 59 12.06 -6.16 -3.53
C PHE A 59 13.39 -5.40 -3.47
N PHE A 60 14.40 -5.76 -4.26
CA PHE A 60 15.66 -5.04 -4.30
C PHE A 60 15.55 -3.69 -5.03
N ASN A 61 14.70 -3.62 -6.04
CA ASN A 61 14.50 -2.43 -6.88
C ASN A 61 13.44 -1.47 -6.32
N SER A 62 13.29 -0.33 -6.99
CA SER A 62 12.36 0.73 -6.58
C SER A 62 10.89 0.31 -6.70
N ALA A 63 10.57 -0.72 -7.49
CA ALA A 63 9.22 -1.27 -7.53
C ALA A 63 8.76 -1.74 -6.13
N GLY A 64 9.67 -2.31 -5.34
CA GLY A 64 9.42 -2.74 -3.97
C GLY A 64 9.04 -1.62 -3.00
N ASP A 65 9.34 -0.35 -3.32
CA ASP A 65 8.94 0.81 -2.49
C ASP A 65 7.42 0.88 -2.35
N ARG A 66 6.69 0.37 -3.35
CA ARG A 66 5.23 0.45 -3.45
C ARG A 66 4.54 -0.90 -3.27
N THR A 67 5.18 -1.83 -2.57
CA THR A 67 4.67 -3.21 -2.38
C THR A 67 3.21 -3.24 -1.90
N ARG A 68 2.84 -2.41 -0.91
CA ARG A 68 1.45 -2.35 -0.40
C ARG A 68 0.49 -1.91 -1.51
N GLU A 69 0.83 -0.84 -2.21
CA GLU A 69 0.00 -0.27 -3.27
C GLU A 69 -0.13 -1.25 -4.45
N THR A 70 0.92 -2.03 -4.75
CA THR A 70 0.86 -3.11 -5.75
C THR A 70 -0.15 -4.19 -5.34
N ILE A 71 -0.17 -4.63 -4.08
CA ILE A 71 -1.14 -5.62 -3.59
C ILE A 71 -2.58 -5.08 -3.66
N GLU A 72 -2.78 -3.81 -3.29
CA GLU A 72 -4.07 -3.12 -3.36
C GLU A 72 -4.54 -2.97 -4.82
N ALA A 73 -3.64 -2.59 -5.74
CA ALA A 73 -3.93 -2.47 -7.16
C ALA A 73 -4.31 -3.81 -7.79
N LEU A 74 -3.56 -4.88 -7.51
CA LEU A 74 -3.90 -6.24 -7.96
C LEU A 74 -5.28 -6.66 -7.47
N SER A 75 -5.60 -6.38 -6.21
CA SER A 75 -6.90 -6.68 -5.64
C SER A 75 -8.02 -5.85 -6.31
N ALA A 76 -7.77 -4.58 -6.60
CA ALA A 76 -8.73 -3.68 -7.24
C ALA A 76 -9.06 -4.09 -8.68
N ILE A 77 -8.08 -4.57 -9.44
CA ILE A 77 -8.30 -5.08 -10.82
C ILE A 77 -8.88 -6.49 -10.86
N GLY A 78 -9.05 -7.15 -9.71
CA GLY A 78 -9.56 -8.52 -9.59
C GLY A 78 -8.52 -9.62 -9.76
N ALA A 79 -7.23 -9.28 -9.76
CA ALA A 79 -6.10 -10.22 -9.79
C ALA A 79 -5.80 -10.78 -8.38
N HIS A 80 -6.79 -11.44 -7.77
CA HIS A 80 -6.71 -11.88 -6.38
C HIS A 80 -5.68 -12.99 -6.17
N HIS A 81 -5.46 -13.85 -7.16
CA HIS A 81 -4.44 -14.89 -7.07
C HIS A 81 -3.05 -14.26 -7.04
N THR A 82 -2.78 -13.34 -7.95
CA THR A 82 -1.51 -12.61 -8.03
C THR A 82 -1.30 -11.76 -6.77
N ALA A 83 -2.34 -11.06 -6.28
CA ALA A 83 -2.27 -10.31 -5.03
C ALA A 83 -1.85 -11.19 -3.84
N SER A 84 -2.38 -12.43 -3.78
CA SER A 84 -2.01 -13.40 -2.75
C SER A 84 -0.54 -13.83 -2.85
N ILE A 85 -0.02 -14.03 -4.07
CA ILE A 85 1.40 -14.37 -4.29
C ILE A 85 2.30 -13.24 -3.75
N VAL A 86 2.06 -12.00 -4.20
CA VAL A 86 2.83 -10.83 -3.75
C VAL A 86 2.73 -10.65 -2.24
N GLY A 87 1.53 -10.86 -1.66
CA GLY A 87 1.30 -10.80 -0.22
C GLY A 87 2.11 -11.84 0.56
N ARG A 88 2.20 -13.08 0.08
CA ARG A 88 3.03 -14.13 0.71
C ARG A 88 4.51 -13.79 0.63
N ALA A 89 4.98 -13.31 -0.52
CA ALA A 89 6.36 -12.87 -0.70
C ALA A 89 6.69 -11.71 0.28
N ALA A 90 5.81 -10.71 0.37
CA ALA A 90 5.96 -9.57 1.28
C ALA A 90 5.92 -9.98 2.77
N ALA A 91 5.13 -10.99 3.12
CA ALA A 91 5.02 -11.49 4.49
C ALA A 91 6.31 -12.15 5.03
N LYS A 92 7.29 -12.46 4.15
CA LYS A 92 8.61 -12.95 4.56
C LYS A 92 9.46 -11.86 5.23
N PHE A 93 9.13 -10.59 5.04
CA PHE A 93 9.77 -9.50 5.76
C PHE A 93 9.28 -9.41 7.21
N PRO A 94 10.17 -9.12 8.17
CA PRO A 94 9.77 -8.81 9.54
C PRO A 94 8.71 -7.70 9.59
N GLY A 95 7.58 -7.99 10.24
CA GLY A 95 6.42 -7.09 10.30
C GLY A 95 5.38 -7.32 9.21
N GLY A 96 5.58 -8.31 8.33
CA GLY A 96 4.60 -8.75 7.33
C GLY A 96 4.56 -7.93 6.04
N LEU A 97 5.36 -6.86 5.95
CA LEU A 97 5.54 -6.04 4.76
C LEU A 97 7.00 -5.53 4.71
N PRO A 98 7.56 -5.37 3.52
CA PRO A 98 8.88 -4.76 3.39
C PRO A 98 8.86 -3.27 3.74
N PRO A 99 9.97 -2.70 4.26
CA PRO A 99 10.13 -1.26 4.43
C PRO A 99 9.99 -0.51 3.10
N GLU A 100 9.33 0.66 3.12
CA GLU A 100 9.25 1.54 1.94
C GLU A 100 10.62 2.15 1.61
N ASP A 101 11.44 2.43 2.62
CA ASP A 101 12.82 2.87 2.41
C ASP A 101 13.65 1.77 1.74
N ARG A 102 14.14 2.06 0.53
CA ARG A 102 14.86 1.10 -0.30
C ARG A 102 16.11 0.55 0.37
N PHE A 103 16.92 1.39 1.01
CA PHE A 103 18.18 0.93 1.62
C PHE A 103 17.93 0.03 2.83
N ALA A 104 16.95 0.37 3.67
CA ALA A 104 16.53 -0.46 4.78
C ALA A 104 15.99 -1.81 4.29
N ARG A 105 15.16 -1.80 3.23
CA ARG A 105 14.61 -3.00 2.62
C ARG A 105 15.69 -3.88 2.00
N GLN A 106 16.60 -3.31 1.21
CA GLN A 106 17.72 -4.04 0.59
C GLN A 106 18.61 -4.71 1.63
N ARG A 107 18.98 -3.97 2.69
CA ARG A 107 19.76 -4.54 3.79
C ARG A 107 19.02 -5.70 4.44
N LEU A 108 17.73 -5.52 4.73
CA LEU A 108 16.93 -6.55 5.38
C LEU A 108 16.76 -7.79 4.48
N LEU A 109 16.58 -7.55 3.18
CA LEU A 109 16.49 -8.58 2.15
C LEU A 109 17.74 -9.45 2.15
N LEU A 110 18.92 -8.82 2.01
CA LEU A 110 20.20 -9.53 1.92
C LEU A 110 20.65 -10.15 3.26
N ASP A 111 20.43 -9.46 4.38
CA ASP A 111 20.96 -9.90 5.68
C ASP A 111 20.06 -10.97 6.34
N ARG A 112 18.77 -11.03 6.02
CA ARG A 112 17.80 -11.82 6.81
C ARG A 112 16.73 -12.56 6.01
N VAL A 113 16.17 -11.94 4.97
CA VAL A 113 15.01 -12.52 4.28
C VAL A 113 15.45 -13.53 3.22
N SER A 114 16.48 -13.18 2.45
CA SER A 114 16.98 -13.96 1.32
C SER A 114 18.52 -13.92 1.24
N PRO A 115 19.25 -14.38 2.28
CA PRO A 115 20.71 -14.37 2.27
C PRO A 115 21.30 -15.30 1.19
N ASP A 116 20.56 -16.33 0.79
CA ASP A 116 20.97 -17.33 -0.20
C ASP A 116 20.27 -17.15 -1.56
N SER A 117 19.54 -16.05 -1.75
CA SER A 117 18.83 -15.71 -3.01
C SER A 117 17.82 -16.77 -3.50
N ASP A 118 17.19 -17.51 -2.58
CA ASP A 118 16.22 -18.57 -2.90
C ASP A 118 14.87 -18.42 -2.17
N ALA A 119 14.75 -17.37 -1.34
CA ALA A 119 13.65 -17.22 -0.40
C ALA A 119 12.28 -17.11 -1.07
N PHE A 120 12.21 -16.74 -2.36
CA PHE A 120 10.95 -16.52 -3.08
C PHE A 120 10.68 -17.53 -4.20
N SER A 121 11.44 -18.62 -4.27
CA SER A 121 11.34 -19.62 -5.35
C SER A 121 9.92 -20.17 -5.56
N GLU A 122 9.16 -20.39 -4.48
CA GLU A 122 7.76 -20.83 -4.57
C GLU A 122 6.83 -19.75 -5.14
N GLU A 123 7.00 -18.50 -4.76
CA GLU A 123 6.21 -17.39 -5.28
C GLU A 123 6.57 -17.05 -6.72
N ASP A 124 7.85 -17.12 -7.08
CA ASP A 124 8.32 -16.97 -8.46
C ASP A 124 7.69 -18.04 -9.36
N ALA A 125 7.75 -19.30 -8.95
CA ALA A 125 7.12 -20.39 -9.68
C ALA A 125 5.61 -20.18 -9.84
N ALA A 126 4.91 -19.81 -8.76
CA ALA A 126 3.47 -19.55 -8.80
C ALA A 126 3.10 -18.34 -9.69
N PHE A 127 3.92 -17.29 -9.71
CA PHE A 127 3.69 -16.12 -10.57
C PHE A 127 3.81 -16.48 -12.06
N LEU A 128 4.79 -17.30 -12.41
CA LEU A 128 5.05 -17.75 -13.78
C LEU A 128 4.01 -18.74 -14.33
N GLU A 129 3.09 -19.24 -13.50
CA GLU A 129 1.95 -20.03 -13.97
C GLU A 129 0.92 -19.18 -14.75
N HIS A 130 0.99 -17.85 -14.65
CA HIS A 130 0.13 -16.91 -15.37
C HIS A 130 -1.38 -17.25 -15.29
N ARG A 131 -1.86 -17.61 -14.09
CA ARG A 131 -3.26 -18.00 -13.88
C ARG A 131 -4.27 -16.89 -14.16
N GLU A 132 -3.83 -15.65 -14.10
CA GLU A 132 -4.63 -14.45 -14.35
C GLU A 132 -3.97 -13.65 -15.47
N ASP A 133 -4.77 -13.24 -16.46
CA ASP A 133 -4.33 -12.33 -17.51
C ASP A 133 -4.32 -10.89 -16.98
N LEU A 134 -3.17 -10.48 -16.44
CA LEU A 134 -3.00 -9.17 -15.83
C LEU A 134 -3.23 -8.03 -16.84
N GLU A 135 -2.85 -8.22 -18.10
CA GLU A 135 -3.06 -7.21 -19.15
C GLU A 135 -4.55 -7.01 -19.43
N ALA A 136 -5.29 -8.10 -19.61
CA ALA A 136 -6.74 -8.04 -19.82
C ALA A 136 -7.47 -7.44 -18.59
N LEU A 137 -7.05 -7.78 -17.38
CA LEU A 137 -7.62 -7.24 -16.14
C LEU A 137 -7.37 -5.74 -16.00
N VAL A 138 -6.13 -5.28 -16.25
CA VAL A 138 -5.80 -3.85 -16.26
C VAL A 138 -6.58 -3.10 -17.33
N SER A 139 -6.69 -3.65 -18.55
CA SER A 139 -7.45 -3.03 -19.63
C SER A 139 -8.93 -2.89 -19.26
N LYS A 140 -9.53 -3.93 -18.68
CA LYS A 140 -10.92 -3.91 -18.22
C LYS A 140 -11.16 -2.90 -17.09
N TYR A 141 -10.17 -2.72 -16.21
CA TYR A 141 -10.25 -1.75 -15.12
C TYR A 141 -10.15 -0.30 -15.60
N ALA A 142 -9.37 -0.05 -16.66
CA ALA A 142 -9.15 1.29 -17.21
C ALA A 142 -10.31 1.84 -18.07
N GLY A 143 -11.20 0.97 -18.57
CA GLY A 143 -12.40 1.36 -19.35
C GLY A 143 -12.42 0.79 -20.76
#